data_AF-A0A4Y6R9R5-F1
#
_entry.id   AF-A0A4Y6R9R5-F1
#
_cell.length_a   1.000
_cell.length_b   1.000
_cell.length_c   1.000
_cell.angle_alpha   90.00
_cell.angle_beta   90.00
_cell.angle_gamma   90.00
#
_symmetry.space_group_name_H-M   'P 1'
#
loop_
_entity.id
_entity.type
_entity.pdbx_description
1 polymer ?
#
loop_
_entity_poly.entity_id
_entity_poly.type
_entity_poly.pdbx_seq_one_letter_code
_entity_poly.pdbx_strand_id
1 'polypeptide(L)'
;MSDYVAFVDESGNHDLATEKDGASNYFIVLAVIIPTEERSELEASMEKIRIKHFNSSEIKSNKLSNRKRLKIINEISPLNFRFYAVCVDKSRIIKDSGLQYKKTFIKFINGLLYNQLFKSVKNITIYSDGHGGSDFINGFKNYIAKNHIPDLFFESKIEIVDSRTQILVQLADFLVGTTAKLYEEKVSGNVRNSFLSFIQNRRIRIDEWPPKFETDLAANNSSADIDSKISNISLLRASEFLRNNFNSSDPEIEIQYATLSYLLFCARFPSEKIFTSTNEILEHLKNQGFHEITKQYLRSNIIAKLRDHNVVIASSTKGYKIPSSYADMIVFADLVDGIAIPLLSRLKKADEIFDLGSIGEIKFLNEQRFQSLQFIIKNMK
;
A
#
# COMPACT_ATOMS: atom_id res chain seq x y z
N MET A 1 -3.49 -11.32 -23.46
CA MET A 1 -4.19 -10.89 -22.23
C MET A 1 -4.10 -12.07 -21.29
N SER A 2 -3.46 -11.92 -20.14
CA SER A 2 -3.33 -13.01 -19.18
C SER A 2 -4.61 -13.07 -18.34
N ASP A 3 -5.18 -14.26 -18.24
CA ASP A 3 -6.25 -14.54 -17.29
C ASP A 3 -5.63 -14.73 -15.91
N TYR A 4 -6.24 -14.19 -14.86
CA TYR A 4 -5.74 -14.32 -13.51
C TYR A 4 -6.65 -15.22 -12.67
N VAL A 5 -6.06 -15.87 -11.67
CA VAL A 5 -6.81 -16.53 -10.61
C VAL A 5 -6.47 -15.90 -9.27
N ALA A 6 -7.46 -15.79 -8.39
CA ALA A 6 -7.28 -15.31 -7.03
C ALA A 6 -7.77 -16.34 -6.01
N PHE A 7 -7.00 -16.58 -4.95
CA PHE A 7 -7.37 -17.47 -3.84
C PHE A 7 -7.55 -16.64 -2.58
N VAL A 8 -8.74 -16.71 -1.98
CA VAL A 8 -9.15 -15.82 -0.89
C VAL A 8 -9.39 -16.59 0.39
N ASP A 9 -8.84 -16.05 1.47
CA ASP A 9 -9.10 -16.52 2.83
C ASP A 9 -9.14 -15.35 3.83
N GLU A 10 -9.72 -15.60 5.01
CA GLU A 10 -9.95 -14.61 6.06
C GLU A 10 -9.33 -15.01 7.41
N SER A 11 -8.97 -14.01 8.23
CA SER A 11 -8.45 -14.21 9.57
C SER A 11 -9.04 -13.22 10.57
N GLY A 12 -9.33 -13.70 11.78
CA GLY A 12 -9.95 -12.93 12.84
C GLY A 12 -11.43 -13.29 13.02
N ASN A 13 -12.03 -12.83 14.11
CA ASN A 13 -13.46 -13.01 14.35
C ASN A 13 -14.26 -11.76 14.00
N HIS A 14 -15.55 -11.96 13.72
CA HIS A 14 -16.49 -10.92 13.33
C HIS A 14 -17.06 -10.14 14.53
N ASP A 15 -16.79 -10.59 15.76
CA ASP A 15 -17.30 -9.95 16.97
C ASP A 15 -16.67 -8.56 17.14
N LEU A 16 -17.51 -7.53 17.20
CA LEU A 16 -17.09 -6.14 17.47
C LEU A 16 -16.72 -5.91 18.95
N ALA A 17 -17.05 -6.85 19.84
CA ALA A 17 -16.66 -6.82 21.24
C ALA A 17 -15.21 -7.33 21.40
N THR A 18 -14.24 -6.44 21.14
CA THR A 18 -12.80 -6.72 21.23
C THR A 18 -12.28 -6.92 22.66
N GLU A 19 -13.09 -6.61 23.68
CA GLU A 19 -12.74 -6.71 25.10
C GLU A 19 -12.93 -8.11 25.69
N LYS A 20 -13.48 -9.07 24.92
CA LYS A 20 -13.64 -10.46 25.36
C LYS A 20 -12.39 -11.28 25.08
N ASP A 21 -12.02 -12.15 26.01
CA ASP A 21 -10.89 -13.07 25.86
C ASP A 21 -11.08 -13.95 24.59
N GLY A 22 -10.13 -13.87 23.66
CA GLY A 22 -10.19 -14.54 22.35
C GLY A 22 -10.74 -13.70 21.19
N ALA A 23 -11.15 -12.44 21.41
CA ALA A 23 -11.53 -11.54 20.33
C ALA A 23 -10.30 -10.96 19.63
N SER A 24 -10.24 -11.07 18.30
CA SER A 24 -9.20 -10.39 17.52
C SER A 24 -9.51 -8.90 17.48
N ASN A 25 -8.50 -8.02 17.45
CA ASN A 25 -8.74 -6.59 17.20
C ASN A 25 -8.93 -6.32 15.70
N TYR A 26 -8.34 -7.19 14.88
CA TYR A 26 -8.38 -7.07 13.43
C TYR A 26 -9.17 -8.21 12.79
N PHE A 27 -9.79 -7.91 11.66
CA PHE A 27 -10.34 -8.89 10.73
C PHE A 27 -9.71 -8.64 9.36
N ILE A 28 -9.02 -9.62 8.79
CA ILE A 28 -8.26 -9.44 7.55
C ILE A 28 -8.80 -10.41 6.51
N VAL A 29 -9.04 -9.91 5.31
CA VAL A 29 -9.33 -10.73 4.13
C VAL A 29 -8.20 -10.55 3.13
N LEU A 30 -7.67 -11.64 2.60
CA LEU A 30 -6.51 -11.62 1.71
C LEU A 30 -6.77 -12.47 0.47
N ALA A 31 -6.43 -11.93 -0.70
CA ALA A 31 -6.45 -12.60 -1.99
C ALA A 31 -5.01 -12.80 -2.50
N VAL A 32 -4.62 -14.05 -2.74
CA VAL A 32 -3.40 -14.42 -3.49
C VAL A 32 -3.73 -14.41 -4.96
N ILE A 33 -3.04 -13.60 -5.76
CA ILE A 33 -3.32 -13.37 -7.18
C ILE A 33 -2.14 -13.87 -8.00
N ILE A 34 -2.43 -14.68 -9.02
CA ILE A 34 -1.43 -15.24 -9.93
C ILE A 34 -1.97 -15.32 -11.37
N PRO A 35 -1.09 -15.27 -12.39
CA PRO A 35 -1.48 -15.63 -13.75
C PRO A 35 -1.95 -17.08 -13.81
N THR A 36 -2.98 -17.36 -14.61
CA THR A 36 -3.59 -18.70 -14.73
C THR A 36 -2.59 -19.74 -15.22
N GLU A 37 -1.70 -19.34 -16.13
CA GLU A 37 -0.63 -20.16 -16.69
C GLU A 37 0.40 -20.63 -15.64
N GLU A 38 0.60 -19.86 -14.56
CA GLU A 38 1.57 -20.19 -13.50
C GLU A 38 0.95 -21.02 -12.36
N ARG A 39 -0.38 -21.22 -12.37
CA ARG A 39 -1.11 -21.92 -11.31
C ARG A 39 -0.53 -23.29 -11.01
N SER A 40 -0.35 -24.13 -12.04
CA SER A 40 0.11 -25.51 -11.88
C SER A 40 1.52 -25.59 -11.28
N GLU A 41 2.42 -24.68 -11.66
CA GLU A 41 3.79 -24.62 -11.14
C GLU A 41 3.79 -24.21 -9.66
N LEU A 42 2.98 -23.21 -9.30
CA LEU A 42 2.86 -22.77 -7.91
C LEU A 42 2.22 -23.85 -7.03
N GLU A 43 1.18 -24.52 -7.51
CA GLU A 43 0.54 -25.65 -6.82
C GLU A 43 1.56 -26.76 -6.54
N ALA A 44 2.35 -27.17 -7.54
CA ALA A 44 3.38 -28.20 -7.37
C ALA A 44 4.48 -27.76 -6.38
N SER A 45 4.87 -26.49 -6.42
CA SER A 45 5.89 -25.95 -5.50
C SER A 45 5.39 -25.87 -4.07
N MET A 46 4.16 -25.41 -3.87
CA MET A 46 3.52 -25.39 -2.56
C MET A 46 3.26 -26.79 -2.01
N GLU A 47 2.95 -27.76 -2.86
CA GLU A 47 2.77 -29.16 -2.45
C GLU A 47 4.07 -29.76 -1.90
N LYS A 48 5.23 -29.46 -2.51
CA LYS A 48 6.54 -29.85 -1.97
C LYS A 48 6.77 -29.29 -0.57
N ILE A 49 6.40 -28.03 -0.34
CA ILE A 49 6.50 -27.39 0.99
C ILE A 49 5.54 -28.06 1.98
N ARG A 50 4.31 -28.39 1.56
CA ARG A 50 3.33 -29.10 2.38
C ARG A 50 3.85 -30.46 2.80
N ILE A 51 4.33 -31.27 1.87
CA ILE A 51 4.89 -32.61 2.16
C ILE A 51 6.05 -32.49 3.15
N LYS A 52 6.99 -31.57 2.89
CA LYS A 52 8.21 -31.40 3.69
C LYS A 52 7.96 -30.96 5.14
N HIS A 53 7.04 -30.03 5.36
CA HIS A 53 6.83 -29.43 6.69
C HIS A 53 5.61 -29.98 7.45
N PHE A 54 4.68 -30.60 6.73
CA PHE A 54 3.37 -31.01 7.25
C PHE A 54 3.05 -32.48 6.98
N ASN A 55 3.92 -33.26 6.33
CA ASN A 55 3.66 -34.67 5.97
C ASN A 55 2.31 -34.83 5.24
N SER A 56 2.04 -33.95 4.27
CA SER A 56 0.79 -33.90 3.51
C SER A 56 -0.46 -33.49 4.30
N SER A 57 -0.33 -33.12 5.58
CA SER A 57 -1.42 -32.50 6.32
C SER A 57 -1.65 -31.05 5.89
N GLU A 58 -2.89 -30.57 6.09
CA GLU A 58 -3.34 -29.22 5.73
C GLU A 58 -2.48 -28.14 6.40
N ILE A 59 -2.05 -27.14 5.62
CA ILE A 59 -1.32 -25.98 6.15
C ILE A 59 -2.34 -25.09 6.86
N LYS A 60 -2.41 -25.20 8.19
CA LYS A 60 -3.22 -24.30 9.02
C LYS A 60 -2.38 -23.25 9.72
N SER A 61 -2.64 -21.99 9.40
CA SER A 61 -1.93 -20.84 9.93
C SER A 61 -1.99 -20.81 11.46
N ASN A 62 -3.17 -21.04 12.06
CA ASN A 62 -3.38 -21.00 13.50
C ASN A 62 -2.53 -22.01 14.31
N LYS A 63 -2.15 -23.14 13.72
CA LYS A 63 -1.33 -24.20 14.36
C LYS A 63 0.18 -23.97 14.23
N LEU A 64 0.62 -22.92 13.54
CA LEU A 64 2.03 -22.69 13.22
C LEU A 64 2.75 -21.80 14.22
N SER A 65 3.84 -22.32 14.78
CA SER A 65 4.80 -21.54 15.58
C SER A 65 5.58 -20.54 14.72
N ASN A 66 6.03 -19.45 15.33
CA ASN A 66 6.75 -18.38 14.61
C ASN A 66 8.05 -18.90 13.96
N ARG A 67 8.74 -19.86 14.58
CA ARG A 67 9.94 -20.51 14.01
C ARG A 67 9.62 -21.31 12.73
N LYS A 68 8.51 -22.07 12.72
CA LYS A 68 8.07 -22.80 11.52
C LYS A 68 7.66 -21.85 10.41
N ARG A 69 6.93 -20.77 10.75
CA ARG A 69 6.54 -19.72 9.79
C ARG A 69 7.74 -19.09 9.09
N LEU A 70 8.81 -18.76 9.82
CA LEU A 70 10.03 -18.21 9.20
C LEU A 70 10.65 -19.17 8.18
N LYS A 71 10.72 -20.46 8.48
CA LYS A 71 11.24 -21.47 7.54
C LYS A 71 10.39 -21.53 6.28
N ILE A 72 9.07 -21.55 6.45
CA ILE A 72 8.12 -21.57 5.33
C ILE A 72 8.22 -20.29 4.50
N ILE A 73 8.29 -19.11 5.13
CA ILE A 73 8.48 -17.82 4.45
C ILE A 73 9.72 -17.83 3.57
N ASN A 74 10.84 -18.37 4.05
CA ASN A 74 12.07 -18.45 3.26
C ASN A 74 11.93 -19.34 2.02
N GLU A 75 11.15 -20.43 2.12
CA GLU A 75 10.89 -21.34 0.99
C GLU A 75 9.82 -20.83 0.02
N ILE A 76 8.84 -20.07 0.52
CA ILE A 76 7.80 -19.43 -0.28
C ILE A 76 8.31 -18.16 -0.95
N SER A 77 9.29 -17.47 -0.35
CA SER A 77 9.88 -16.25 -0.89
C SER A 77 10.23 -16.36 -2.38
N PRO A 78 10.99 -17.37 -2.88
CA PRO A 78 11.32 -17.44 -4.31
C PRO A 78 10.13 -17.70 -5.25
N LEU A 79 8.94 -18.05 -4.76
CA LEU A 79 7.79 -18.38 -5.60
C LEU A 79 7.15 -17.11 -6.19
N ASN A 80 6.64 -17.22 -7.42
CA ASN A 80 5.97 -16.12 -8.09
C ASN A 80 4.49 -16.06 -7.70
N PHE A 81 4.17 -15.16 -6.78
CA PHE A 81 2.79 -14.80 -6.48
C PHE A 81 2.77 -13.40 -5.87
N ARG A 82 1.62 -12.74 -5.99
CA ARG A 82 1.35 -11.48 -5.32
C ARG A 82 0.09 -11.61 -4.48
N PHE A 83 -0.13 -10.71 -3.55
CA PHE A 83 -1.38 -10.70 -2.78
C PHE A 83 -1.93 -9.31 -2.54
N TYR A 84 -3.25 -9.22 -2.43
CA TYR A 84 -3.98 -8.04 -2.02
C TYR A 84 -4.72 -8.35 -0.72
N ALA A 85 -4.76 -7.41 0.23
CA ALA A 85 -5.49 -7.62 1.47
C ALA A 85 -6.30 -6.40 1.89
N VAL A 86 -7.40 -6.64 2.59
CA VAL A 86 -8.18 -5.63 3.32
C VAL A 86 -8.07 -5.96 4.80
N CYS A 87 -7.51 -5.05 5.58
CA CYS A 87 -7.33 -5.16 7.02
C CYS A 87 -8.35 -4.29 7.74
N VAL A 88 -9.17 -4.90 8.59
CA VAL A 88 -10.25 -4.23 9.29
C VAL A 88 -9.90 -4.02 10.75
N ASP A 89 -9.78 -2.77 11.19
CA ASP A 89 -9.63 -2.44 12.61
C ASP A 89 -11.02 -2.34 13.26
N LYS A 90 -11.38 -3.35 14.04
CA LYS A 90 -12.71 -3.44 14.66
C LYS A 90 -12.89 -2.43 15.79
N SER A 91 -11.82 -1.95 16.40
CA SER A 91 -11.89 -0.94 17.47
C SER A 91 -12.47 0.39 16.97
N ARG A 92 -12.42 0.62 15.64
CA ARG A 92 -12.83 1.87 14.99
C ARG A 92 -14.21 1.76 14.34
N ILE A 93 -14.87 0.61 14.47
CA ILE A 93 -16.23 0.40 13.97
C ILE A 93 -17.21 0.84 15.04
N ILE A 94 -18.20 1.64 14.64
CA ILE A 94 -19.31 2.04 15.51
C ILE A 94 -20.06 0.76 15.92
N LYS A 95 -20.04 0.44 17.22
CA LYS A 95 -20.60 -0.82 17.77
C LYS A 95 -22.09 -1.00 17.43
N ASP A 96 -22.85 0.09 17.38
CA ASP A 96 -24.29 0.09 17.07
C ASP A 96 -24.61 0.17 15.57
N SER A 97 -23.60 0.04 14.69
CA SER A 97 -23.81 0.03 13.24
C SER A 97 -24.39 -1.31 12.76
N GLY A 98 -24.93 -1.34 11.55
CA GLY A 98 -25.38 -2.59 10.89
C GLY A 98 -24.26 -3.64 10.71
N LEU A 99 -22.99 -3.27 10.95
CA LEU A 99 -21.84 -4.18 10.92
C LEU A 99 -21.71 -5.02 12.20
N GLN A 100 -22.54 -4.80 13.22
CA GLN A 100 -22.65 -5.72 14.36
C GLN A 100 -23.14 -7.11 13.95
N TYR A 101 -23.86 -7.22 12.83
CA TYR A 101 -24.38 -8.48 12.34
C TYR A 101 -23.35 -9.19 11.46
N LYS A 102 -22.96 -10.43 11.85
CA LYS A 102 -21.99 -11.28 11.14
C LYS A 102 -22.16 -11.29 9.62
N LYS A 103 -23.38 -11.54 9.13
CA LYS A 103 -23.67 -11.63 7.69
C LYS A 103 -23.38 -10.32 6.95
N THR A 104 -23.78 -9.20 7.53
CA THR A 104 -23.56 -7.86 6.95
C THR A 104 -22.10 -7.49 6.98
N PHE A 105 -21.40 -7.76 8.09
CA PHE A 105 -19.98 -7.53 8.26
C PHE A 105 -19.16 -8.26 7.19
N ILE A 106 -19.31 -9.59 7.11
CA ILE A 106 -18.57 -10.42 6.15
C ILE A 106 -18.87 -9.97 4.71
N LYS A 107 -20.15 -9.73 4.39
CA LYS A 107 -20.59 -9.23 3.08
C LYS A 107 -19.92 -7.91 2.70
N PHE A 108 -19.86 -6.97 3.64
CA PHE A 108 -19.32 -5.65 3.40
C PHE A 108 -17.79 -5.71 3.19
N ILE A 109 -17.06 -6.41 4.06
CA ILE A 109 -15.60 -6.51 3.97
C ILE A 109 -15.15 -7.29 2.74
N ASN A 110 -15.77 -8.45 2.46
CA ASN A 110 -15.49 -9.18 1.23
C ASN A 110 -15.86 -8.34 -0.01
N GLY A 111 -16.91 -7.53 0.08
CA GLY A 111 -17.27 -6.56 -0.94
C GLY A 111 -16.18 -5.54 -1.24
N LEU A 112 -15.48 -5.02 -0.23
CA LEU A 112 -14.34 -4.11 -0.43
C LEU A 112 -13.22 -4.79 -1.23
N LEU A 113 -12.83 -6.00 -0.82
CA LEU A 113 -11.77 -6.77 -1.48
C LEU A 113 -12.13 -7.06 -2.93
N TYR A 114 -13.31 -7.65 -3.15
CA TYR A 114 -13.74 -8.07 -4.48
C TYR A 114 -13.95 -6.88 -5.41
N ASN A 115 -14.61 -5.80 -4.96
CA ASN A 115 -14.81 -4.61 -5.79
C ASN A 115 -13.47 -4.08 -6.34
N GLN A 116 -12.41 -4.11 -5.52
CA GLN A 116 -11.09 -3.70 -5.97
C GLN A 116 -10.51 -4.70 -7.00
N LEU A 117 -10.63 -6.00 -6.77
CA LEU A 117 -10.14 -7.03 -7.70
C LEU A 117 -10.80 -6.93 -9.08
N PHE A 118 -12.13 -6.81 -9.14
CA PHE A 118 -12.87 -6.71 -10.41
C PHE A 118 -12.66 -5.38 -11.13
N LYS A 119 -12.31 -4.29 -10.40
CA LYS A 119 -11.89 -3.03 -11.02
C LYS A 119 -10.50 -3.11 -11.64
N SER A 120 -9.57 -3.74 -10.93
CA SER A 120 -8.15 -3.74 -11.30
C SER A 120 -7.76 -4.84 -12.29
N VAL A 121 -8.52 -5.94 -12.36
CA VAL A 121 -8.20 -7.10 -13.21
C VAL A 121 -9.41 -7.45 -14.08
N LYS A 122 -9.23 -7.39 -15.42
CA LYS A 122 -10.34 -7.61 -16.37
C LYS A 122 -10.88 -9.05 -16.34
N ASN A 123 -9.98 -10.03 -16.37
CA ASN A 123 -10.32 -11.46 -16.37
C ASN A 123 -9.74 -12.11 -15.10
N ILE A 124 -10.59 -12.31 -14.09
CA ILE A 124 -10.17 -12.95 -12.83
C ILE A 124 -11.16 -14.02 -12.38
N THR A 125 -10.64 -15.22 -12.05
CA THR A 125 -11.43 -16.28 -11.39
C THR A 125 -11.04 -16.34 -9.91
N ILE A 126 -12.01 -16.12 -9.03
CA ILE A 126 -11.81 -16.05 -7.59
C ILE A 126 -12.25 -17.37 -6.95
N TYR A 127 -11.36 -17.99 -6.19
CA TYR A 127 -11.55 -19.18 -5.38
C TYR A 127 -11.59 -18.78 -3.91
N SER A 128 -12.73 -18.95 -3.23
CA SER A 128 -12.88 -18.59 -1.81
C SER A 128 -13.18 -19.83 -0.97
N ASP A 129 -12.60 -19.90 0.23
CA ASP A 129 -13.06 -20.86 1.25
C ASP A 129 -14.51 -20.52 1.64
N GLY A 130 -15.33 -21.55 1.91
CA GLY A 130 -16.80 -21.54 1.93
C GLY A 130 -17.49 -20.74 3.04
N HIS A 131 -16.88 -19.67 3.52
CA HIS A 131 -17.43 -18.79 4.56
C HIS A 131 -18.41 -17.74 4.00
N GLY A 132 -18.43 -17.54 2.66
CA GLY A 132 -19.47 -16.78 1.97
C GLY A 132 -20.60 -17.71 1.50
N GLY A 133 -21.78 -17.64 2.14
CA GLY A 133 -22.95 -18.39 1.67
C GLY A 133 -23.30 -18.08 0.21
N SER A 134 -23.89 -19.05 -0.50
CA SER A 134 -24.31 -18.93 -1.90
C SER A 134 -25.12 -17.66 -2.21
N ASP A 135 -25.97 -17.23 -1.27
CA ASP A 135 -26.77 -16.01 -1.37
C ASP A 135 -25.93 -14.73 -1.42
N PHE A 136 -24.80 -14.68 -0.71
CA PHE A 136 -23.88 -13.55 -0.77
C PHE A 136 -23.21 -13.46 -2.14
N ILE A 137 -22.74 -14.59 -2.67
CA ILE A 137 -22.10 -14.63 -4.00
C ILE A 137 -23.08 -14.24 -5.09
N ASN A 138 -24.32 -14.74 -5.04
CA ASN A 138 -25.36 -14.38 -6.01
C ASN A 138 -25.74 -12.88 -5.89
N GLY A 139 -25.93 -12.38 -4.67
CA GLY A 139 -26.19 -10.96 -4.44
C GLY A 139 -25.03 -10.05 -4.86
N PHE A 140 -23.80 -10.53 -4.73
CA PHE A 140 -22.59 -9.81 -5.11
C PHE A 140 -22.35 -9.83 -6.63
N LYS A 141 -22.58 -10.96 -7.31
CA LYS A 141 -22.63 -11.05 -8.78
C LYS A 141 -23.63 -10.05 -9.36
N ASN A 142 -24.82 -9.96 -8.77
CA ASN A 142 -25.84 -8.98 -9.17
C ASN A 142 -25.43 -7.52 -8.91
N TYR A 143 -24.72 -7.25 -7.80
CA TYR A 143 -24.19 -5.93 -7.49
C TYR A 143 -23.13 -5.49 -8.50
N ILE A 144 -22.20 -6.38 -8.84
CA ILE A 144 -21.18 -6.13 -9.86
C ILE A 144 -21.84 -5.92 -11.22
N ALA A 145 -22.71 -6.82 -11.66
CA ALA A 145 -23.35 -6.71 -12.98
C ALA A 145 -24.15 -5.40 -13.17
N LYS A 146 -24.66 -4.81 -12.08
CA LYS A 146 -25.39 -3.53 -12.10
C LYS A 146 -24.49 -2.29 -12.04
N ASN A 147 -23.37 -2.36 -11.31
CA ASN A 147 -22.52 -1.19 -11.02
C ASN A 147 -21.21 -1.16 -11.80
N HIS A 148 -20.81 -2.29 -12.36
CA HIS A 148 -19.68 -2.44 -13.27
C HIS A 148 -20.24 -2.87 -14.62
N ILE A 149 -20.20 -1.98 -15.61
CA ILE A 149 -20.66 -2.26 -16.97
C ILE A 149 -19.88 -3.47 -17.49
N PRO A 150 -20.52 -4.64 -17.69
CA PRO A 150 -19.85 -5.74 -18.37
C PRO A 150 -19.92 -5.43 -19.86
N ASP A 151 -18.76 -5.18 -20.46
CA ASP A 151 -18.54 -5.59 -21.84
C ASP A 151 -18.95 -7.09 -21.96
N LEU A 152 -19.55 -7.46 -23.10
CA LEU A 152 -19.93 -8.82 -23.49
C LEU A 152 -18.79 -9.86 -23.30
N PHE A 153 -17.53 -9.41 -23.15
CA PHE A 153 -16.32 -10.22 -22.97
C PHE A 153 -15.82 -10.36 -21.52
N PHE A 154 -16.56 -9.92 -20.48
CA PHE A 154 -16.15 -10.14 -19.08
C PHE A 154 -16.48 -11.57 -18.58
N GLU A 155 -15.46 -12.41 -18.39
CA GLU A 155 -15.60 -13.78 -17.86
C GLU A 155 -15.21 -13.94 -16.38
N SER A 156 -15.18 -12.86 -15.60
CA SER A 156 -14.75 -12.98 -14.20
C SER A 156 -15.75 -13.76 -13.33
N LYS A 157 -15.28 -14.82 -12.66
CA LYS A 157 -16.10 -15.81 -11.93
C LYS A 157 -15.70 -15.91 -10.46
N ILE A 158 -16.64 -16.29 -9.60
CA ILE A 158 -16.39 -16.64 -8.20
C ILE A 158 -16.81 -18.09 -8.01
N GLU A 159 -15.90 -18.91 -7.52
CA GLU A 159 -16.05 -20.32 -7.20
C GLU A 159 -15.80 -20.55 -5.71
N ILE A 160 -16.73 -21.23 -5.04
CA ILE A 160 -16.54 -21.69 -3.66
C ILE A 160 -15.80 -23.02 -3.72
N VAL A 161 -14.70 -23.12 -2.98
CA VAL A 161 -13.87 -24.33 -2.93
C VAL A 161 -13.60 -24.75 -1.50
N ASP A 162 -13.36 -26.06 -1.30
CA ASP A 162 -12.93 -26.62 -0.02
C ASP A 162 -11.42 -26.41 0.14
N SER A 163 -11.01 -25.67 1.18
CA SER A 163 -9.60 -25.39 1.52
C SER A 163 -8.75 -26.64 1.75
N ARG A 164 -9.36 -27.78 2.08
CA ARG A 164 -8.65 -29.07 2.20
C ARG A 164 -8.15 -29.58 0.86
N THR A 165 -8.84 -29.23 -0.22
CA THR A 165 -8.55 -29.72 -1.57
C THR A 165 -7.68 -28.75 -2.37
N GLN A 166 -7.70 -27.45 -2.03
CA GLN A 166 -6.99 -26.41 -2.77
C GLN A 166 -5.77 -25.90 -2.00
N ILE A 167 -4.57 -26.30 -2.43
CA ILE A 167 -3.30 -25.91 -1.77
C ILE A 167 -3.06 -24.39 -1.78
N LEU A 168 -3.55 -23.67 -2.80
CA LEU A 168 -3.39 -22.23 -2.91
C LEU A 168 -4.35 -21.44 -1.99
N VAL A 169 -5.47 -22.03 -1.59
CA VAL A 169 -6.30 -21.48 -0.49
C VAL A 169 -5.55 -21.61 0.84
N GLN A 170 -4.81 -22.70 1.05
CA GLN A 170 -3.97 -22.85 2.25
C GLN A 170 -2.79 -21.87 2.25
N LEU A 171 -2.27 -21.48 1.07
CA LEU A 171 -1.33 -20.38 0.94
C LEU A 171 -1.97 -19.05 1.38
N ALA A 172 -3.23 -18.80 0.99
CA ALA A 172 -3.98 -17.64 1.46
C ALA A 172 -4.15 -17.64 2.99
N ASP A 173 -4.55 -18.76 3.61
CA ASP A 173 -4.62 -18.93 5.09
C ASP A 173 -3.29 -18.57 5.77
N PHE A 174 -2.19 -19.11 5.23
CA PHE A 174 -0.86 -18.84 5.75
C PHE A 174 -0.51 -17.35 5.72
N LEU A 175 -0.78 -16.67 4.61
CA LEU A 175 -0.47 -15.25 4.42
C LEU A 175 -1.38 -14.35 5.26
N VAL A 176 -2.68 -14.62 5.30
CA VAL A 176 -3.65 -13.81 6.07
C VAL A 176 -3.34 -13.91 7.56
N GLY A 177 -3.07 -15.11 8.08
CA GLY A 177 -2.70 -15.27 9.48
C GLY A 177 -1.30 -14.76 9.80
N THR A 178 -0.37 -14.68 8.83
CA THR A 178 0.94 -14.02 9.03
C THR A 178 0.78 -12.51 9.11
N THR A 179 -0.08 -11.94 8.26
CA THR A 179 -0.42 -10.52 8.27
C THR A 179 -1.16 -10.15 9.57
N ALA A 180 -2.13 -10.96 10.01
CA ALA A 180 -2.85 -10.75 11.26
C ALA A 180 -1.92 -10.70 12.47
N LYS A 181 -0.93 -11.61 12.55
CA LYS A 181 0.08 -11.60 13.61
C LYS A 181 0.93 -10.32 13.65
N LEU A 182 1.16 -9.67 12.52
CA LEU A 182 1.87 -8.39 12.46
C LEU A 182 1.02 -7.23 12.98
N TYR A 183 -0.25 -7.19 12.58
CA TYR A 183 -1.23 -6.17 12.99
C TYR A 183 -1.61 -6.28 14.47
N GLU A 184 -1.73 -7.49 15.00
CA GLU A 184 -2.02 -7.75 16.42
C GLU A 184 -0.76 -7.67 17.32
N GLU A 185 0.40 -7.28 16.77
CA GLU A 185 1.67 -7.17 17.50
C GLU A 185 2.12 -8.44 18.24
N LYS A 186 1.62 -9.61 17.82
CA LYS A 186 1.93 -10.93 18.41
C LYS A 186 3.34 -11.44 18.08
N VAL A 187 4.15 -10.64 17.38
CA VAL A 187 5.48 -10.99 16.91
C VAL A 187 6.41 -9.81 17.13
N SER A 188 7.56 -10.06 17.75
CA SER A 188 8.55 -9.06 18.13
C SER A 188 9.96 -9.40 17.63
N GLY A 189 10.86 -8.41 17.67
CA GLY A 189 12.27 -8.55 17.31
C GLY A 189 12.51 -8.94 15.85
N ASN A 190 13.59 -9.70 15.59
CA ASN A 190 14.03 -10.06 14.24
C ASN A 190 12.96 -10.80 13.42
N VAL A 191 12.10 -11.59 14.10
CA VAL A 191 11.01 -12.32 13.44
C VAL A 191 10.01 -11.35 12.79
N ARG A 192 9.70 -10.24 13.48
CA ARG A 192 8.81 -9.20 12.96
C ARG A 192 9.41 -8.56 11.71
N ASN A 193 10.70 -8.22 11.73
CA ASN A 193 11.38 -7.61 10.59
C ASN A 193 11.39 -8.52 9.36
N SER A 194 11.65 -9.82 9.55
CA SER A 194 11.58 -10.80 8.45
C SER A 194 10.17 -10.96 7.87
N PHE A 195 9.13 -10.91 8.73
CA PHE A 195 7.75 -10.98 8.26
C PHE A 195 7.36 -9.71 7.48
N LEU A 196 7.77 -8.54 7.99
CA LEU A 196 7.54 -7.26 7.32
C LEU A 196 8.21 -7.19 5.97
N SER A 197 9.48 -7.58 5.87
CA SER A 197 10.21 -7.57 4.59
C SER A 197 9.57 -8.51 3.57
N PHE A 198 9.16 -9.71 4.00
CA PHE A 198 8.45 -10.66 3.14
C PHE A 198 7.11 -10.09 2.63
N ILE A 199 6.29 -9.55 3.52
CA ILE A 199 4.98 -8.97 3.16
C ILE A 199 5.15 -7.74 2.26
N GLN A 200 6.10 -6.85 2.55
CA GLN A 200 6.41 -5.70 1.72
C GLN A 200 6.80 -6.12 0.30
N ASN A 201 7.62 -7.18 0.17
CA ASN A 201 8.10 -7.65 -1.11
C ASN A 201 7.06 -8.43 -1.94
N ARG A 202 5.99 -8.95 -1.33
CA ARG A 202 5.00 -9.81 -2.01
C ARG A 202 3.63 -9.15 -2.20
N ARG A 203 3.30 -8.12 -1.43
CA ARG A 203 2.00 -7.45 -1.56
C ARG A 203 1.89 -6.65 -2.86
N ILE A 204 0.69 -6.63 -3.43
CA ILE A 204 0.20 -5.61 -4.36
C ILE A 204 -0.19 -4.38 -3.56
N ARG A 205 -1.04 -4.57 -2.54
CA ARG A 205 -1.58 -3.51 -1.68
C ARG A 205 -2.20 -4.12 -0.42
N ILE A 206 -2.26 -3.33 0.66
CA ILE A 206 -3.03 -3.64 1.87
C ILE A 206 -3.88 -2.41 2.17
N ASP A 207 -5.20 -2.54 2.11
CA ASP A 207 -6.14 -1.47 2.43
C ASP A 207 -6.64 -1.60 3.86
N GLU A 208 -6.55 -0.52 4.64
CA GLU A 208 -7.07 -0.50 6.01
C GLU A 208 -8.48 0.09 6.04
N TRP A 209 -9.39 -0.56 6.75
CA TRP A 209 -10.78 -0.13 6.91
C TRP A 209 -11.25 -0.24 8.38
N PRO A 210 -12.05 0.70 8.93
CA PRO A 210 -12.24 2.06 8.44
C PRO A 210 -10.89 2.73 8.21
N PRO A 211 -10.73 3.54 7.14
CA PRO A 211 -9.43 4.11 6.85
C PRO A 211 -8.86 4.83 8.08
N LYS A 212 -7.60 4.57 8.38
CA LYS A 212 -6.89 5.22 9.47
C LYS A 212 -6.49 6.62 9.04
N PHE A 213 -7.38 7.55 9.33
CA PHE A 213 -7.09 8.97 9.30
C PHE A 213 -6.64 9.39 10.69
N GLU A 214 -5.41 9.90 10.80
CA GLU A 214 -4.79 10.23 12.09
C GLU A 214 -5.33 11.51 12.74
N THR A 215 -6.57 11.89 12.42
CA THR A 215 -7.32 12.87 13.19
C THR A 215 -7.58 12.40 14.63
N ASP A 216 -7.66 11.09 14.89
CA ASP A 216 -7.97 10.55 16.23
C ASP A 216 -6.74 10.45 17.17
N LEU A 217 -5.51 10.42 16.62
CA LEU A 217 -4.27 10.39 17.41
C LEU A 217 -3.85 11.77 17.90
N ALA A 218 -4.25 12.83 17.18
CA ALA A 218 -3.93 14.21 17.52
C ALA A 218 -4.67 14.73 18.76
N ALA A 219 -5.83 14.14 19.11
CA ALA A 219 -6.60 14.56 20.27
C ALA A 219 -6.00 14.10 21.62
N ASN A 220 -5.20 13.02 21.62
CA ASN A 220 -4.76 12.36 22.86
C ASN A 220 -3.24 12.37 23.11
N ASN A 221 -2.42 12.90 22.21
CA ASN A 221 -0.98 12.98 22.41
C ASN A 221 -0.51 14.43 22.59
N SER A 222 -0.54 14.90 23.83
CA SER A 222 0.26 16.05 24.28
C SER A 222 1.73 15.65 24.44
N SER A 223 2.35 15.07 23.41
CA SER A 223 3.79 14.83 23.42
C SER A 223 4.52 16.16 23.16
N ALA A 224 5.32 16.62 24.11
CA ALA A 224 6.17 17.80 23.96
C ALA A 224 7.25 17.63 22.87
N ASP A 225 7.50 16.39 22.46
CA ASP A 225 8.47 15.99 21.46
C ASP A 225 8.12 16.50 20.06
N ILE A 226 9.12 17.11 19.40
CA ILE A 226 9.00 17.71 18.07
C ILE A 226 8.80 16.62 17.01
N ASP A 227 9.46 15.46 17.16
CA ASP A 227 9.38 14.37 16.19
C ASP A 227 7.97 13.79 16.13
N SER A 228 7.38 13.55 17.29
CA SER A 228 5.98 13.12 17.41
C SER A 228 4.99 14.08 16.74
N LYS A 229 5.21 15.40 16.85
CA LYS A 229 4.39 16.41 16.15
C LYS A 229 4.57 16.35 14.64
N ILE A 230 5.81 16.21 14.16
CA ILE A 230 6.12 16.11 12.72
C ILE A 230 5.47 14.85 12.13
N SER A 231 5.59 13.73 12.82
CA SER A 231 4.98 12.47 12.42
C SER A 231 3.46 12.62 12.29
N ASN A 232 2.79 13.12 13.34
CA ASN A 232 1.33 13.30 13.36
C ASN A 232 0.85 14.24 12.24
N ILE A 233 1.53 15.37 12.01
CA ILE A 233 1.16 16.32 10.94
C ILE A 233 1.32 15.65 9.57
N SER A 234 2.45 14.96 9.35
CA SER A 234 2.75 14.34 8.06
C SER A 234 1.75 13.23 7.72
N LEU A 235 1.45 12.39 8.71
CA LEU A 235 0.51 11.29 8.57
C LEU A 235 -0.94 11.77 8.44
N LEU A 236 -1.33 12.84 9.15
CA LEU A 236 -2.62 13.50 9.00
C LEU A 236 -2.82 14.01 7.57
N ARG A 237 -1.86 14.76 7.02
CA ARG A 237 -1.96 15.31 5.66
C ARG A 237 -2.01 14.22 4.60
N ALA A 238 -1.19 13.18 4.75
CA ALA A 238 -1.23 12.02 3.87
C ALA A 238 -2.60 11.32 3.92
N SER A 239 -3.12 11.15 5.14
CA SER A 239 -4.43 10.55 5.40
C SER A 239 -5.59 11.34 4.79
N GLU A 240 -5.59 12.68 4.92
CA GLU A 240 -6.60 13.57 4.34
C GLU A 240 -6.65 13.44 2.82
N PHE A 241 -5.49 13.39 2.16
CA PHE A 241 -5.43 13.21 0.71
C PHE A 241 -6.04 11.87 0.28
N LEU A 242 -5.69 10.77 0.95
CA LEU A 242 -6.25 9.46 0.66
C LEU A 242 -7.78 9.44 0.88
N ARG A 243 -8.27 10.10 1.93
CA ARG A 243 -9.72 10.19 2.20
C ARG A 243 -10.48 10.82 1.07
N ASN A 244 -10.00 11.98 0.62
CA ASN A 244 -10.72 12.80 -0.35
C ASN A 244 -10.71 12.17 -1.75
N ASN A 245 -9.73 11.30 -2.02
CA ASN A 245 -9.50 10.71 -3.34
C ASN A 245 -9.75 9.19 -3.40
N PHE A 246 -10.33 8.59 -2.36
CA PHE A 246 -10.53 7.14 -2.25
C PHE A 246 -11.29 6.51 -3.44
N ASN A 247 -12.22 7.26 -4.04
CA ASN A 247 -13.04 6.84 -5.19
C ASN A 247 -12.80 7.70 -6.44
N SER A 248 -11.67 8.40 -6.53
CA SER A 248 -11.37 9.17 -7.73
C SER A 248 -11.25 8.24 -8.94
N SER A 249 -11.79 8.66 -10.08
CA SER A 249 -11.66 7.95 -11.37
C SER A 249 -10.58 8.56 -12.26
N ASP A 250 -9.83 9.55 -11.75
CA ASP A 250 -8.72 10.18 -12.47
C ASP A 250 -7.48 9.27 -12.42
N PRO A 251 -6.95 8.82 -13.58
CA PRO A 251 -5.78 7.95 -13.64
C PRO A 251 -4.54 8.51 -12.92
N GLU A 252 -4.30 9.82 -12.97
CA GLU A 252 -3.13 10.40 -12.27
C GLU A 252 -3.32 10.35 -10.75
N ILE A 253 -4.54 10.60 -10.28
CA ILE A 253 -4.89 10.54 -8.85
C ILE A 253 -4.82 9.10 -8.33
N GLU A 254 -5.20 8.11 -9.13
CA GLU A 254 -5.05 6.70 -8.76
C GLU A 254 -3.57 6.32 -8.52
N ILE A 255 -2.67 6.77 -9.40
CA ILE A 255 -1.24 6.53 -9.23
C ILE A 255 -0.67 7.28 -8.02
N GLN A 256 -1.13 8.52 -7.78
CA GLN A 256 -0.78 9.30 -6.60
C GLN A 256 -1.27 8.61 -5.31
N TYR A 257 -2.50 8.10 -5.32
CA TYR A 257 -3.08 7.33 -4.22
C TYR A 257 -2.24 6.08 -3.94
N ALA A 258 -1.94 5.28 -4.97
CA ALA A 258 -1.15 4.06 -4.83
C ALA A 258 0.25 4.35 -4.24
N THR A 259 0.91 5.39 -4.74
CA THR A 259 2.23 5.82 -4.25
C THR A 259 2.17 6.26 -2.80
N LEU A 260 1.20 7.11 -2.44
CA LEU A 260 1.06 7.64 -1.10
C LEU A 260 0.66 6.54 -0.10
N SER A 261 -0.26 5.65 -0.48
CA SER A 261 -0.64 4.48 0.33
C SER A 261 0.55 3.58 0.63
N TYR A 262 1.47 3.40 -0.33
CA TYR A 262 2.69 2.64 -0.12
C TYR A 262 3.65 3.33 0.85
N LEU A 263 3.89 4.64 0.66
CA LEU A 263 4.75 5.42 1.56
C LEU A 263 4.18 5.49 2.98
N LEU A 264 2.86 5.61 3.12
CA LEU A 264 2.17 5.62 4.40
C LEU A 264 2.30 4.26 5.11
N PHE A 265 2.19 3.15 4.38
CA PHE A 265 2.47 1.83 4.93
C PHE A 265 3.91 1.77 5.46
N CYS A 266 4.90 2.21 4.67
CA CYS A 266 6.30 2.20 5.08
C CYS A 266 6.56 3.05 6.33
N ALA A 267 5.86 4.16 6.48
CA ALA A 267 5.94 5.01 7.67
C ALA A 267 5.32 4.34 8.91
N ARG A 268 4.18 3.65 8.74
CA ARG A 268 3.50 2.92 9.83
C ARG A 268 4.24 1.67 10.27
N PHE A 269 4.93 1.02 9.35
CA PHE A 269 5.70 -0.19 9.60
C PHE A 269 7.16 0.01 9.23
N PRO A 270 7.93 0.74 10.08
CA PRO A 270 9.33 1.03 9.81
C PRO A 270 10.11 -0.28 9.63
N SER A 271 10.80 -0.39 8.50
CA SER A 271 11.84 -1.40 8.30
C SER A 271 13.21 -0.81 8.71
N GLU A 272 14.28 -1.60 8.65
CA GLU A 272 15.65 -1.09 8.87
C GLU A 272 16.05 0.01 7.86
N LYS A 273 15.33 0.14 6.73
CA LYS A 273 15.56 1.20 5.74
C LYS A 273 14.88 2.50 6.14
N ILE A 274 15.64 3.60 6.09
CA ILE A 274 15.20 4.95 6.45
C ILE A 274 14.34 5.60 5.34
N PHE A 275 14.66 5.36 4.07
CA PHE A 275 13.96 5.93 2.90
C PHE A 275 13.57 4.83 1.91
N THR A 276 12.43 5.02 1.24
CA THR A 276 11.96 4.14 0.15
C THR A 276 12.52 4.62 -1.18
N SER A 277 13.25 3.77 -1.88
CA SER A 277 13.93 4.16 -3.12
C SER A 277 12.97 4.38 -4.27
N THR A 278 13.36 5.19 -5.26
CA THR A 278 12.58 5.39 -6.48
C THR A 278 12.26 4.08 -7.20
N ASN A 279 13.22 3.15 -7.25
CA ASN A 279 13.02 1.87 -7.94
C ASN A 279 11.99 0.99 -7.21
N GLU A 280 11.99 0.97 -5.88
CA GLU A 280 11.00 0.23 -5.08
C GLU A 280 9.58 0.76 -5.30
N ILE A 281 9.41 2.08 -5.38
CA ILE A 281 8.10 2.70 -5.68
C ILE A 281 7.65 2.33 -7.09
N LEU A 282 8.54 2.41 -8.08
CA LEU A 282 8.21 2.04 -9.46
C LEU A 282 7.86 0.56 -9.59
N GLU A 283 8.58 -0.33 -8.89
CA GLU A 283 8.25 -1.75 -8.85
C GLU A 283 6.87 -1.97 -8.21
N HIS A 284 6.58 -1.29 -7.11
CA HIS A 284 5.28 -1.35 -6.46
C HIS A 284 4.14 -0.91 -7.39
N LEU A 285 4.31 0.21 -8.10
CA LEU A 285 3.32 0.70 -9.06
C LEU A 285 3.13 -0.26 -10.24
N LYS A 286 4.23 -0.83 -10.75
CA LYS A 286 4.18 -1.86 -11.80
C LYS A 286 3.38 -3.10 -11.33
N ASN A 287 3.55 -3.51 -10.08
CA ASN A 287 2.81 -4.64 -9.51
C ASN A 287 1.31 -4.35 -9.32
N GLN A 288 0.90 -3.07 -9.28
CA GLN A 288 -0.51 -2.66 -9.28
C GLN A 288 -1.10 -2.53 -10.70
N GLY A 289 -0.32 -2.81 -11.74
CA GLY A 289 -0.77 -2.70 -13.14
C GLY A 289 -0.46 -1.35 -13.79
N PHE A 290 0.22 -0.43 -13.09
CA PHE A 290 0.67 0.82 -13.69
C PHE A 290 2.00 0.60 -14.42
N HIS A 291 1.91 0.38 -15.72
CA HIS A 291 3.08 0.20 -16.58
C HIS A 291 3.62 1.55 -17.11
N GLU A 292 4.89 1.58 -17.50
CA GLU A 292 5.53 2.72 -18.20
C GLU A 292 5.77 4.00 -17.38
N ILE A 293 5.69 3.94 -16.05
CA ILE A 293 6.03 5.09 -15.20
C ILE A 293 7.55 5.31 -15.19
N THR A 294 7.99 6.43 -15.76
CA THR A 294 9.40 6.84 -15.72
C THR A 294 9.77 7.48 -14.37
N LYS A 295 11.07 7.48 -14.03
CA LYS A 295 11.58 8.19 -12.84
C LYS A 295 11.24 9.68 -12.86
N GLN A 296 11.22 10.30 -14.04
CA GLN A 296 10.87 11.71 -14.20
C GLN A 296 9.38 11.93 -13.96
N TYR A 297 8.52 11.07 -14.51
CA TYR A 297 7.07 11.13 -14.28
C TYR A 297 6.74 10.99 -12.79
N LEU A 298 7.39 10.06 -12.07
CA LEU A 298 7.24 9.93 -10.62
C LEU A 298 7.59 11.21 -9.87
N ARG A 299 8.66 11.91 -10.28
CA ARG A 299 9.08 13.17 -9.63
C ARG A 299 8.09 14.30 -9.89
N SER A 300 7.72 14.51 -11.14
CA SER A 300 6.99 15.71 -11.58
C SER A 300 5.47 15.58 -11.49
N ASN A 301 4.90 14.42 -11.82
CA ASN A 301 3.44 14.24 -11.88
C ASN A 301 2.87 13.60 -10.61
N ILE A 302 3.71 12.89 -9.85
CA ILE A 302 3.26 12.18 -8.65
C ILE A 302 3.75 12.89 -7.39
N ILE A 303 5.05 12.91 -7.12
CA ILE A 303 5.58 13.48 -5.86
C ILE A 303 5.38 15.00 -5.78
N ALA A 304 5.67 15.74 -6.85
CA ALA A 304 5.45 17.19 -6.84
C ALA A 304 3.96 17.52 -6.69
N LYS A 305 3.07 16.84 -7.42
CA LYS A 305 1.63 17.03 -7.27
C LYS A 305 1.11 16.65 -5.89
N LEU A 306 1.60 15.58 -5.28
CA LEU A 306 1.25 15.26 -3.88
C LEU A 306 1.63 16.40 -2.93
N ARG A 307 2.81 17.02 -3.11
CA ARG A 307 3.23 18.19 -2.34
C ARG A 307 2.37 19.42 -2.60
N ASP A 308 1.99 19.65 -3.86
CA ASP A 308 1.06 20.73 -4.24
C ASP A 308 -0.31 20.55 -3.55
N HIS A 309 -0.72 19.30 -3.29
CA HIS A 309 -1.91 18.95 -2.49
C HIS A 309 -1.66 18.93 -0.97
N ASN A 310 -0.64 19.62 -0.48
CA ASN A 310 -0.27 19.74 0.94
C ASN A 310 0.14 18.43 1.62
N VAL A 311 0.51 17.39 0.87
CA VAL A 311 1.06 16.16 1.44
C VAL A 311 2.55 16.34 1.71
N VAL A 312 2.98 16.07 2.94
CA VAL A 312 4.38 16.21 3.35
C VAL A 312 5.16 14.94 2.98
N ILE A 313 6.06 15.06 2.01
CA ILE A 313 6.95 13.98 1.57
C ILE A 313 8.39 14.50 1.57
N ALA A 314 9.25 13.95 2.43
CA ALA A 314 10.68 14.23 2.43
C ALA A 314 11.37 13.51 1.28
N SER A 315 12.24 14.22 0.56
CA SER A 315 13.15 13.64 -0.43
C SER A 315 14.57 13.57 0.11
N SER A 316 15.28 12.51 -0.26
CA SER A 316 16.72 12.39 -0.09
C SER A 316 17.35 11.82 -1.37
N THR A 317 18.68 11.79 -1.43
CA THR A 317 19.41 11.07 -2.49
C THR A 317 19.07 9.57 -2.54
N LYS A 318 18.58 9.02 -1.43
CA LYS A 318 18.22 7.61 -1.29
C LYS A 318 16.76 7.32 -1.68
N GLY A 319 15.88 8.32 -1.71
CA GLY A 319 14.48 8.13 -2.09
C GLY A 319 13.50 9.07 -1.38
N TYR A 320 12.30 8.57 -1.09
CA TYR A 320 11.18 9.31 -0.50
C TYR A 320 10.73 8.70 0.82
N LYS A 321 10.19 9.54 1.71
CA LYS A 321 9.67 9.12 3.02
C LYS A 321 8.56 10.08 3.47
N ILE A 322 7.54 9.57 4.17
CA ILE A 322 6.69 10.42 5.01
C ILE A 322 7.50 10.77 6.27
N PRO A 323 7.77 12.06 6.54
CA PRO A 323 8.62 12.44 7.67
C PRO A 323 8.05 11.96 9.00
N SER A 324 8.90 11.34 9.80
CA SER A 324 8.55 10.90 11.16
C SER A 324 9.37 11.64 12.24
N SER A 325 10.42 12.36 11.83
CA SER A 325 11.29 13.12 12.74
C SER A 325 11.79 14.42 12.11
N TYR A 326 12.33 15.29 12.94
CA TYR A 326 13.00 16.52 12.53
C TYR A 326 14.22 16.25 11.64
N ALA A 327 14.96 15.18 11.92
CA ALA A 327 16.10 14.77 11.09
C ALA A 327 15.70 14.47 9.65
N ASP A 328 14.53 13.86 9.41
CA ASP A 328 14.03 13.61 8.05
C ASP A 328 13.79 14.92 7.28
N MET A 329 13.30 15.95 7.98
CA MET A 329 13.05 17.27 7.41
C MET A 329 14.35 18.01 7.12
N ILE A 330 15.36 17.89 7.99
CA ILE A 330 16.71 18.44 7.74
C ILE A 330 17.34 17.80 6.52
N VAL A 331 17.29 16.47 6.38
CA VAL A 331 17.80 15.78 5.18
C VAL A 331 17.13 16.28 3.90
N PHE A 332 15.82 16.56 3.96
CA PHE A 332 15.13 17.14 2.82
C PHE A 332 15.54 18.59 2.55
N ALA A 333 15.71 19.41 3.58
CA ALA A 333 16.20 20.78 3.45
C ALA A 333 17.62 20.82 2.87
N ASP A 334 18.54 19.97 3.34
CA ASP A 334 19.91 19.86 2.84
C ASP A 334 19.95 19.46 1.35
N LEU A 335 19.05 18.55 0.94
CA LEU A 335 18.93 18.18 -0.47
C LEU A 335 18.50 19.37 -1.33
N VAL A 336 17.51 20.14 -0.86
CA VAL A 336 17.01 21.31 -1.58
C VAL A 336 18.07 22.40 -1.65
N ASP A 337 18.73 22.68 -0.53
CA ASP A 337 19.81 23.67 -0.44
C ASP A 337 20.95 23.34 -1.42
N GLY A 338 21.42 22.08 -1.39
CA GLY A 338 22.49 21.58 -2.26
C GLY A 338 22.17 21.58 -3.76
N ILE A 339 20.88 21.69 -4.15
CA ILE A 339 20.46 21.76 -5.57
C ILE A 339 20.13 23.19 -5.97
N ALA A 340 19.30 23.87 -5.18
CA ALA A 340 18.75 25.18 -5.51
C ALA A 340 19.83 26.27 -5.48
N ILE A 341 20.66 26.31 -4.43
CA ILE A 341 21.68 27.35 -4.28
C ILE A 341 22.72 27.28 -5.40
N PRO A 342 23.30 26.11 -5.75
CA PRO A 342 24.24 26.05 -6.88
C PRO A 342 23.61 26.36 -8.23
N LEU A 343 22.34 25.98 -8.46
CA LEU A 343 21.65 26.29 -9.71
C LEU A 343 21.42 27.79 -9.87
N LEU A 344 20.92 28.45 -8.82
CA LEU A 344 20.70 29.90 -8.81
C LEU A 344 22.01 30.67 -8.93
N SER A 345 23.09 30.21 -8.27
CA SER A 345 24.43 30.80 -8.40
C SER A 345 24.97 30.70 -9.84
N ARG A 346 24.78 29.55 -10.51
CA ARG A 346 25.16 29.40 -11.93
C ARG A 346 24.35 30.32 -12.85
N LEU A 347 23.05 30.48 -12.57
CA LEU A 347 22.20 31.38 -13.33
C LEU A 347 22.63 32.84 -13.16
N LYS A 348 22.93 33.27 -11.92
CA LYS A 348 23.49 34.61 -11.63
C LYS A 348 24.79 34.86 -12.40
N LYS A 349 25.73 33.91 -12.37
CA LYS A 349 26.98 34.02 -13.12
C LYS A 349 26.76 34.13 -14.63
N ALA A 350 25.80 33.38 -15.17
CA ALA A 350 25.47 33.46 -16.60
C ALA A 350 24.94 34.86 -16.96
N ASP A 351 24.06 35.43 -16.12
CA ASP A 351 23.54 36.79 -16.30
C ASP A 351 24.67 37.84 -16.27
N GLU A 352 25.58 37.76 -15.29
CA GLU A 352 26.75 38.64 -15.19
C GLU A 352 27.68 38.54 -16.42
N ILE A 353 27.93 37.32 -16.92
CA ILE A 353 28.76 37.09 -18.10
C ILE A 353 28.15 37.71 -19.35
N PHE A 354 26.84 37.54 -19.57
CA PHE A 354 26.18 38.12 -20.74
C PHE A 354 26.03 39.63 -20.64
N ASP A 355 25.75 40.18 -19.44
CA ASP A 355 25.70 41.63 -19.23
C ASP A 355 27.06 42.28 -19.51
N LEU A 356 28.15 41.71 -18.99
CA LEU A 356 29.52 42.19 -19.27
C LEU A 356 29.91 42.02 -20.74
N GLY A 357 29.68 40.84 -21.32
CA GLY A 357 30.09 40.51 -22.68
C GLY A 357 29.32 41.26 -23.77
N SER A 358 28.13 41.76 -23.45
CA SER A 358 27.29 42.55 -24.35
C SER A 358 27.23 44.04 -23.99
N ILE A 359 28.03 44.49 -23.02
CA ILE A 359 28.04 45.88 -22.54
C ILE A 359 26.60 46.34 -22.15
N GLY A 360 25.86 45.43 -21.52
CA GLY A 360 24.51 45.70 -21.01
C GLY A 360 23.37 45.60 -22.01
N GLU A 361 23.61 45.07 -23.22
CA GLU A 361 22.54 44.83 -24.21
C GLU A 361 21.72 43.57 -23.89
N ILE A 362 22.36 42.49 -23.44
CA ILE A 362 21.71 41.21 -23.16
C ILE A 362 21.35 41.14 -21.66
N LYS A 363 20.06 41.30 -21.37
CA LYS A 363 19.49 41.23 -20.01
C LYS A 363 18.30 40.29 -19.96
N PHE A 364 18.53 39.02 -20.28
CA PHE A 364 17.46 38.02 -20.38
C PHE A 364 16.74 37.77 -19.05
N LEU A 365 17.41 37.95 -17.90
CA LEU A 365 16.75 37.85 -16.60
C LEU A 365 15.79 39.02 -16.32
N ASN A 366 15.87 40.15 -17.02
CA ASN A 366 15.03 41.33 -16.79
C ASN A 366 13.60 41.21 -17.34
N GLU A 367 13.28 40.14 -18.06
CA GLU A 367 11.91 39.92 -18.55
C GLU A 367 10.90 39.81 -17.40
N GLN A 368 9.69 40.34 -17.62
CA GLN A 368 8.64 40.42 -16.59
C GLN A 368 8.27 39.05 -16.00
N ARG A 369 8.36 37.97 -16.79
CA ARG A 369 8.08 36.60 -16.34
C ARG A 369 9.08 36.06 -15.29
N PHE A 370 10.24 36.69 -15.11
CA PHE A 370 11.29 36.23 -14.19
C PHE A 370 11.43 37.09 -12.93
N GLN A 371 10.47 37.96 -12.62
CA GLN A 371 10.53 38.86 -11.45
C GLN A 371 10.80 38.14 -10.11
N SER A 372 10.12 37.01 -9.84
CA SER A 372 10.35 36.23 -8.62
C SER A 372 11.76 35.66 -8.54
N LEU A 373 12.31 35.23 -9.68
CA LEU A 373 13.65 34.68 -9.78
C LEU A 373 14.71 35.77 -9.55
N GLN A 374 14.49 36.96 -10.11
CA GLN A 374 15.34 38.13 -9.85
C GLN A 374 15.36 38.50 -8.36
N PHE A 375 14.19 38.50 -7.70
CA PHE A 375 14.08 38.82 -6.28
C PHE A 375 14.89 37.84 -5.43
N ILE A 376 14.82 36.54 -5.74
CA ILE A 376 15.59 35.52 -5.03
C ILE A 376 17.09 35.74 -5.26
N ILE A 377 17.53 35.89 -6.51
CA ILE A 377 18.95 36.04 -6.87
C ILE A 377 19.58 37.31 -6.26
N LYS A 378 18.83 38.43 -6.23
CA LYS A 378 19.31 39.70 -5.63
C LYS A 378 19.53 39.59 -4.12
N ASN A 379 18.76 38.74 -3.45
CA ASN A 379 18.81 38.56 -1.99
C ASN A 379 19.66 37.34 -1.56
N MET A 380 20.24 36.59 -2.51
CA MET A 380 21.23 35.57 -2.21
C MET A 380 22.54 36.26 -1.79
N LYS A 381 22.95 36.02 -0.54
CA LYS A 381 24.25 36.46 -0.01
C LYS A 381 25.41 35.71 -0.66
#